data_AF-A0A947YTA1-F1
#
_entry.id   AF-A0A947YTA1-F1
#
_cell.length_a   1.000
_cell.length_b   1.000
_cell.length_c   1.000
_cell.angle_alpha   90.00
_cell.angle_beta   90.00
_cell.angle_gamma   90.00
#
_symmetry.space_group_name_H-M   'P 1'
#
loop_
_entity.id
_entity.type
_entity.pdbx_description
1 polymer ?
#
loop_
_entity_poly.entity_id
_entity_poly.type
_entity_poly.pdbx_seq_one_letter_code
_entity_poly.pdbx_strand_id
1 'polypeptide(L)'
;MNIDKIVLKQQALCKQYSAKFTPSPTFLKVGISLNVRDGILPINGLRHPPEGDTTGWYIWAGEELSDDPEFFLPLHVAHLAEWCPEALRFLGLPPGWRFLFAGKYVDVWEDLSLLDI
;
A
#
# COMPACT_ATOMS: atom_id res chain seq x y z
N MET A 1 -2.09 -16.35 7.37
CA MET A 1 -2.48 -14.94 7.63
C MET A 1 -3.83 -14.93 8.34
N ASN A 2 -3.99 -14.23 9.47
CA ASN A 2 -5.32 -14.04 10.08
C ASN A 2 -5.94 -12.77 9.46
N ILE A 3 -6.74 -12.96 8.40
CA ILE A 3 -7.31 -11.89 7.57
C ILE A 3 -8.21 -10.98 8.42
N ASP A 4 -9.06 -11.54 9.28
CA ASP A 4 -9.99 -10.77 10.12
C ASP A 4 -9.24 -9.79 11.03
N LYS A 5 -8.14 -10.24 11.65
CA LYS A 5 -7.31 -9.38 12.49
C LYS A 5 -6.66 -8.24 11.70
N ILE A 6 -6.28 -8.47 10.44
CA ILE A 6 -5.70 -7.44 9.57
C ILE A 6 -6.75 -6.43 9.16
N VAL A 7 -7.94 -6.89 8.76
CA VAL A 7 -9.05 -6.01 8.36
C VAL A 7 -9.46 -5.10 9.52
N LEU A 8 -9.53 -5.63 10.76
CA LEU A 8 -9.81 -4.80 11.94
C LEU A 8 -8.76 -3.70 12.14
N LYS A 9 -7.47 -3.99 11.92
CA LYS A 9 -6.40 -2.98 11.99
C LYS A 9 -6.52 -1.93 10.89
N GLN A 10 -6.85 -2.35 9.66
CA GLN A 10 -7.05 -1.45 8.54
C GLN A 10 -8.24 -0.51 8.79
N GLN A 11 -9.36 -1.02 9.30
CA GLN A 11 -10.52 -0.22 9.66
C GLN A 11 -10.22 0.76 10.79
N ALA A 12 -9.47 0.33 11.82
CA ALA A 12 -9.03 1.21 12.89
C ALA A 12 -8.11 2.34 12.39
N LEU A 13 -7.18 2.03 11.47
CA LEU A 13 -6.34 3.02 10.81
C LEU A 13 -7.17 4.02 10.02
N CYS A 14 -8.11 3.55 9.19
CA CYS A 14 -8.99 4.44 8.43
C CYS A 14 -9.76 5.38 9.35
N LYS A 15 -10.30 4.86 10.47
CA LYS A 15 -10.98 5.66 11.48
C LYS A 15 -10.07 6.71 12.13
N GLN A 16 -8.81 6.37 12.43
CA GLN A 16 -7.83 7.31 12.99
C GLN A 16 -7.64 8.53 12.08
N TYR A 17 -7.64 8.33 10.77
CA TYR A 17 -7.43 9.38 9.78
C TYR A 17 -8.73 9.93 9.18
N SER A 18 -9.89 9.57 9.73
CA SER A 18 -11.22 9.92 9.18
C SER A 18 -11.41 9.51 7.70
N ALA A 19 -10.68 8.50 7.25
CA ALA A 19 -10.73 7.97 5.90
C ALA A 19 -11.84 6.91 5.75
N LYS A 20 -12.41 6.80 4.55
CA LYS A 20 -13.32 5.70 4.21
C LYS A 20 -12.54 4.40 4.04
N PHE A 21 -12.94 3.34 4.74
CA PHE A 21 -12.38 2.01 4.51
C PHE A 21 -12.73 1.51 3.10
N THR A 22 -11.70 1.17 2.33
CA THR A 22 -11.80 0.59 0.99
C THR A 22 -10.94 -0.68 0.93
N PRO A 23 -11.55 -1.87 0.88
CA PRO A 23 -10.80 -3.12 0.96
C PRO A 23 -9.84 -3.30 -0.22
N SER A 24 -8.82 -4.12 0.00
CA SER A 24 -7.93 -4.66 -1.04
C SER A 24 -8.04 -6.19 -1.01
N PRO A 25 -8.99 -6.79 -1.74
CA PRO A 25 -9.19 -8.23 -1.76
C PRO A 25 -7.93 -9.01 -2.13
N THR A 26 -7.77 -10.22 -1.57
CA THR A 26 -6.54 -11.03 -1.70
C THR A 26 -6.24 -11.48 -3.13
N PHE A 27 -7.26 -11.57 -3.99
CA PHE A 27 -7.15 -11.95 -5.39
C PHE A 27 -6.84 -10.78 -6.34
N LEU A 28 -6.85 -9.53 -5.84
CA LEU A 28 -6.39 -8.37 -6.61
C LEU A 28 -4.88 -8.15 -6.41
N LYS A 29 -4.31 -7.29 -7.25
CA LYS A 29 -2.86 -7.04 -7.28
C LYS A 29 -2.50 -5.64 -6.76
N VAL A 30 -1.33 -5.56 -6.13
CA VAL A 30 -0.60 -4.29 -5.93
C VAL A 30 0.50 -4.19 -6.99
N GLY A 31 0.90 -2.98 -7.35
CA GLY A 31 2.22 -2.73 -7.92
C GLY A 31 3.26 -2.71 -6.80
N ILE A 32 4.33 -3.49 -6.92
CA ILE A 32 5.38 -3.56 -5.92
C ILE A 32 6.77 -3.55 -6.57
N SER A 33 7.70 -2.78 -6.03
CA SER A 33 9.10 -2.85 -6.45
C SER A 33 9.81 -4.00 -5.73
N LEU A 34 10.80 -4.62 -6.38
CA LEU A 34 11.55 -5.75 -5.80
C LEU A 34 12.32 -5.37 -4.52
N ASN A 35 12.78 -4.12 -4.44
CA ASN A 35 13.66 -3.63 -3.37
C ASN A 35 12.99 -3.59 -1.97
N VAL A 36 11.66 -3.77 -1.88
CA VAL A 36 10.96 -3.94 -0.59
C VAL A 36 11.46 -5.17 0.18
N ARG A 37 12.03 -6.14 -0.52
CA ARG A 37 12.56 -7.39 0.07
C ARG A 37 13.98 -7.22 0.63
N ASP A 38 14.64 -6.11 0.33
CA ASP A 38 16.04 -5.88 0.69
C ASP A 38 16.19 -5.27 2.10
N GLY A 39 15.07 -5.06 2.81
CA GLY A 39 15.06 -4.44 4.14
C GLY A 39 15.35 -2.94 4.13
N ILE A 40 15.26 -2.30 2.96
CA ILE A 40 15.44 -0.86 2.79
C ILE A 40 14.24 -0.12 3.38
N LEU A 41 14.51 1.00 4.04
CA LEU A 41 13.49 1.93 4.54
C LEU A 41 13.73 3.33 3.95
N PRO A 42 12.68 4.17 3.84
CA PRO A 42 11.28 3.88 4.19
C PRO A 42 10.60 2.91 3.21
N ILE A 43 9.52 2.25 3.65
CA ILE A 43 8.52 1.67 2.76
C ILE A 43 7.47 2.74 2.50
N ASN A 44 7.26 3.07 1.24
CA ASN A 44 6.25 4.02 0.82
C ASN A 44 5.11 3.29 0.11
N GLY A 45 3.94 3.88 0.14
CA GLY A 45 2.89 3.51 -0.80
C GLY A 45 1.97 4.66 -1.13
N LEU A 46 1.40 4.59 -2.32
CA LEU A 46 0.35 5.48 -2.79
C LEU A 46 -0.77 4.66 -3.43
N ARG A 47 -2.00 5.17 -3.37
CA ARG A 47 -3.16 4.50 -3.93
C ARG A 47 -3.85 5.36 -4.98
N HIS A 48 -3.73 4.97 -6.24
CA HIS A 48 -4.57 5.46 -7.34
C HIS A 48 -5.94 4.78 -7.31
N PRO A 49 -6.93 5.29 -8.06
CA PRO A 49 -8.14 4.54 -8.37
C PRO A 49 -7.80 3.13 -8.90
N PRO A 50 -8.46 2.07 -8.42
CA PRO A 50 -8.22 0.73 -8.92
C PRO A 50 -8.69 0.58 -10.37
N GLU A 51 -7.90 -0.10 -11.19
CA GLU A 51 -8.24 -0.44 -12.58
C GLU A 51 -8.11 -1.96 -12.79
N GLY A 52 -9.09 -2.56 -13.47
CA GLY A 52 -9.07 -3.97 -13.83
C GLY A 52 -8.96 -4.89 -12.61
N ASP A 53 -7.86 -5.64 -12.52
CA ASP A 53 -7.57 -6.59 -11.45
C ASP A 53 -6.57 -6.06 -10.40
N THR A 54 -6.38 -4.74 -10.35
CA THR A 54 -5.50 -4.07 -9.40
C THR A 54 -6.26 -3.43 -8.24
N THR A 55 -5.56 -3.17 -7.16
CA THR A 55 -6.05 -2.44 -5.97
C THR A 55 -5.83 -0.93 -6.07
N GLY A 56 -5.03 -0.49 -7.05
CA GLY A 56 -4.50 0.86 -7.19
C GLY A 56 -3.27 1.17 -6.32
N TRP A 57 -2.84 0.25 -5.44
CA TRP A 57 -1.65 0.44 -4.61
C TRP A 57 -0.36 0.25 -5.40
N TYR A 58 0.56 1.20 -5.23
CA TYR A 58 1.96 1.10 -5.62
C TYR A 58 2.82 1.20 -4.37
N ILE A 59 3.72 0.24 -4.15
CA ILE A 59 4.50 0.08 -2.92
C ILE A 59 5.98 -0.08 -3.26
N TRP A 60 6.85 0.71 -2.63
CA TRP A 60 8.29 0.65 -2.86
C TRP A 60 9.10 0.94 -1.61
N ALA A 61 10.40 0.62 -1.65
CA ALA A 61 11.34 0.94 -0.59
C ALA A 61 12.36 2.01 -1.02
N GLY A 62 12.87 2.78 -0.05
CA GLY A 62 13.83 3.86 -0.25
C GLY A 62 13.17 5.23 -0.40
N GLU A 63 13.98 6.28 -0.44
CA GLU A 63 13.49 7.67 -0.52
C GLU A 63 13.09 8.06 -1.95
N GLU A 64 13.69 7.42 -2.96
CA GLU A 64 13.48 7.73 -4.37
C GLU A 64 12.46 6.77 -5.00
N LEU A 65 11.50 7.36 -5.71
CA LEU A 65 10.63 6.62 -6.62
C LEU A 65 11.31 6.60 -8.00
N SER A 66 11.53 5.41 -8.54
CA SER A 66 12.17 5.25 -9.86
C SER A 66 11.25 5.72 -10.99
N ASP A 67 11.84 6.37 -12.00
CA ASP A 67 11.18 6.71 -13.28
C ASP A 67 11.20 5.54 -14.29
N ASP A 68 11.76 4.39 -13.90
CA ASP A 68 11.76 3.17 -14.73
C ASP A 68 10.32 2.64 -14.93
N PRO A 69 9.82 2.53 -16.18
CA PRO A 69 8.47 2.02 -16.44
C PRO A 69 8.26 0.57 -16.00
N GLU A 70 9.34 -0.21 -15.82
CA GLU A 70 9.29 -1.59 -15.34
C GLU A 70 9.53 -1.71 -13.82
N PHE A 71 9.61 -0.59 -13.10
CA PHE A 71 9.93 -0.56 -11.68
C PHE A 71 8.94 -1.34 -10.79
N PHE A 72 7.66 -1.31 -11.17
CA PHE A 72 6.59 -1.98 -10.43
C PHE A 72 6.18 -3.28 -11.10
N LEU A 73 6.20 -4.35 -10.30
CA LEU A 73 5.71 -5.66 -10.70
C LEU A 73 4.34 -5.94 -10.07
N PRO A 74 3.45 -6.68 -10.74
CA PRO A 74 2.19 -7.08 -10.15
C PRO A 74 2.40 -8.17 -9.08
N LEU A 75 1.85 -7.96 -7.88
CA LEU A 75 1.84 -8.96 -6.81
C LEU A 75 0.42 -9.10 -6.24
N HIS A 76 -0.11 -10.32 -6.20
CA HIS A 76 -1.37 -10.59 -5.51
C HIS A 76 -1.27 -10.20 -4.03
N VAL A 77 -2.30 -9.54 -3.50
CA VAL A 77 -2.37 -9.15 -2.08
C VAL A 77 -2.17 -10.37 -1.16
N ALA A 78 -2.61 -11.56 -1.58
CA ALA A 78 -2.38 -12.82 -0.88
C ALA A 78 -0.89 -13.09 -0.53
N HIS A 79 0.04 -12.68 -1.41
CA HIS A 79 1.49 -12.89 -1.22
C HIS A 79 2.19 -11.70 -0.55
N LEU A 80 1.51 -10.58 -0.32
CA LEU A 80 2.15 -9.37 0.22
C LEU A 80 2.69 -9.58 1.64
N ALA A 81 2.09 -10.47 2.45
CA ALA A 81 2.64 -10.81 3.77
C ALA A 81 4.05 -11.41 3.72
N GLU A 82 4.40 -12.08 2.63
CA GLU A 82 5.71 -12.72 2.47
C GLU A 82 6.76 -11.72 1.96
N TRP A 83 6.31 -10.62 1.33
CA TRP A 83 7.17 -9.62 0.69
C TRP A 83 7.37 -8.37 1.55
N CYS A 84 6.26 -7.83 2.07
CA CYS A 84 6.23 -6.58 2.82
C CYS A 84 5.04 -6.60 3.81
N PRO A 85 5.13 -7.39 4.90
CA PRO A 85 4.05 -7.50 5.88
C PRO A 85 3.68 -6.16 6.53
N GLU A 86 4.61 -5.21 6.57
CA GLU A 86 4.42 -3.84 7.08
C GLU A 86 3.35 -3.08 6.29
N ALA A 87 3.25 -3.31 4.98
CA ALA A 87 2.29 -2.62 4.12
C ALA A 87 0.83 -3.03 4.38
N LEU A 88 0.58 -4.24 4.90
CA LEU A 88 -0.76 -4.82 5.04
C LEU A 88 -1.72 -3.93 5.86
N ARG A 89 -1.22 -3.23 6.88
CA ARG A 89 -2.05 -2.36 7.73
C ARG A 89 -2.63 -1.16 6.98
N PHE A 90 -2.02 -0.75 5.87
CA PHE A 90 -2.40 0.45 5.11
C PHE A 90 -3.36 0.14 3.97
N LEU A 91 -3.46 -1.13 3.53
CA LEU A 91 -4.25 -1.52 2.35
C LEU A 91 -5.77 -1.24 2.43
N GLY A 92 -6.29 -0.80 3.57
CA GLY A 92 -7.67 -0.33 3.72
C GLY A 92 -7.90 1.15 3.40
N LEU A 93 -6.86 1.97 3.32
CA LEU A 93 -6.99 3.40 3.01
C LEU A 93 -7.51 3.58 1.57
N PRO A 94 -8.42 4.52 1.29
CA PRO A 94 -9.05 4.67 -0.02
C PRO A 94 -8.05 5.25 -1.06
N PRO A 95 -8.40 5.22 -2.36
CA PRO A 95 -7.66 5.98 -3.37
C PRO A 95 -7.49 7.44 -2.95
N GLY A 96 -6.38 8.06 -3.34
CA GLY A 96 -6.02 9.40 -2.89
C GLY A 96 -5.23 9.41 -1.57
N TRP A 97 -4.64 8.28 -1.16
CA TRP A 97 -3.91 8.19 0.11
C TRP A 97 -2.50 7.67 -0.07
N ARG A 98 -1.62 8.14 0.80
CA ARG A 98 -0.21 7.74 0.89
C ARG A 98 0.14 7.27 2.28
N PHE A 99 1.19 6.46 2.36
CA PHE A 99 1.86 6.14 3.62
C PHE A 99 3.37 6.13 3.44
N LEU A 100 4.07 6.38 4.55
CA LEU A 100 5.50 6.19 4.71
C LEU A 100 5.72 5.43 6.01
N PHE A 101 6.45 4.33 5.95
CA PHE A 101 6.84 3.52 7.09
C PHE A 101 8.37 3.45 7.18
N ALA A 102 8.95 3.99 8.25
CA ALA A 102 10.38 3.95 8.53
C ALA A 102 10.63 3.33 9.92
N GLY A 103 10.12 2.11 10.12
CA GLY A 103 10.26 1.37 11.38
C GLY A 103 9.38 1.92 12.50
N LYS A 104 9.91 2.79 13.35
CA LYS A 104 9.14 3.42 14.43
C LYS A 104 8.36 4.64 13.96
N TYR A 105 8.81 5.27 12.88
CA TYR A 105 8.14 6.42 12.29
C TYR A 105 7.13 5.93 11.25
N VAL A 106 5.92 6.46 11.32
CA VAL A 106 4.86 6.21 10.36
C VAL A 106 4.17 7.53 10.06
N ASP A 107 4.05 7.84 8.78
CA ASP A 107 3.24 8.93 8.28
C ASP A 107 2.17 8.40 7.32
N VAL A 108 0.99 9.00 7.35
CA VAL A 108 -0.16 8.66 6.52
C VAL A 108 -0.93 9.93 6.23
N TRP A 109 -1.15 10.24 4.96
CA TRP A 109 -1.81 11.47 4.56
C TRP A 109 -2.64 11.27 3.29
N GLU A 110 -3.60 12.18 3.10
CA GLU A 110 -4.40 12.28 1.89
C GLU A 110 -3.64 13.10 0.84
N ASP A 111 -3.62 12.60 -0.38
CA ASP A 111 -3.07 13.22 -1.56
C ASP A 111 -4.07 13.08 -2.72
N LEU A 112 -4.95 14.08 -2.84
CA LEU A 112 -6.03 14.07 -3.81
C LEU A 112 -5.55 14.16 -5.26
N SER A 113 -4.30 14.56 -5.53
CA SER A 113 -3.77 14.56 -6.90
C SER A 113 -3.63 13.15 -7.47
N LEU A 114 -3.63 12.11 -6.62
CA LEU A 114 -3.62 10.72 -7.08
C LEU A 114 -4.96 10.27 -7.71
N LEU A 115 -6.01 11.08 -7.59
CA LEU A 115 -7.32 10.79 -8.18
C LEU A 115 -7.44 11.31 -9.62
N ASP A 116 -6.49 12.13 -10.08
CA ASP A 116 -6.46 12.73 -11.41
C ASP A 116 -5.37 12.03 -12.24
N ILE A 117 -5.75 10.92 -12.89
CA ILE A 117 -4.90 10.03 -13.70
C ILE A 117 -5.33 10.01 -15.16
#